data_AF-A0A2T1EZ73-F1
#
_entry.id   AF-A0A2T1EZ73-F1
#
_cell.length_a   1.000
_cell.length_b   1.000
_cell.length_c   1.000
_cell.angle_alpha   90.00
_cell.angle_beta   90.00
_cell.angle_gamma   90.00
#
_symmetry.space_group_name_H-M   'P 1'
#
loop_
_entity.id
_entity.type
_entity.pdbx_description
1 polymer ?
#
loop_
_entity_poly.entity_id
_entity_poly.type
_entity_poly.pdbx_seq_one_letter_code
_entity_poly.pdbx_strand_id
1 'polypeptide(L)' 'MISFGLITEGLTDQIVIENILAGYFNSPDIDVQPLQPERDKDNQNKSKYGGWTLLFDYC' A
#
# COMPACT_ATOMS: atom_id res chain seq x y z
N MET A 1 8.79 17.34 -1.30
CA MET A 1 7.85 16.23 -1.54
C MET A 1 8.12 15.19 -0.48
N ILE A 2 7.13 14.83 0.33
CA ILE A 2 7.28 13.78 1.35
C ILE A 2 6.95 12.47 0.64
N SER A 3 7.82 11.46 0.76
CA SER A 3 7.67 10.17 0.11
C SER A 3 7.58 9.06 1.15
N PHE A 4 6.65 8.12 0.95
CA PHE A 4 6.43 6.98 1.82
C PHE A 4 6.51 5.68 1.03
N GLY A 5 7.20 4.68 1.57
CA GLY A 5 7.06 3.29 1.16
C GLY A 5 5.97 2.62 1.98
N LEU A 6 4.89 2.16 1.34
CA LEU A 6 3.79 1.50 2.04
C LEU A 6 3.74 0.00 1.74
N ILE A 7 3.55 -0.75 2.82
CA ILE A 7 3.31 -2.19 2.84
C ILE A 7 2.05 -2.36 3.68
N THR A 8 1.00 -2.93 3.10
CA THR A 8 -0.34 -2.99 3.72
C THR A 8 -0.95 -4.38 3.56
N GLU A 9 -1.95 -4.75 4.37
CA GLU A 9 -2.59 -6.08 4.28
C GLU A 9 -3.48 -6.16 3.03
N GLY A 10 -4.31 -5.14 2.82
CA GLY A 10 -5.22 -5.04 1.68
C GLY A 10 -5.21 -3.67 0.99
N LEU A 11 -5.91 -3.59 -0.15
CA LEU A 11 -6.11 -2.33 -0.89
C LEU A 11 -6.85 -1.28 -0.03
N THR A 12 -7.76 -1.74 0.84
CA THR A 12 -8.48 -0.83 1.75
C THR A 12 -7.52 -0.15 2.72
N ASP A 13 -6.58 -0.90 3.32
CA ASP A 13 -5.60 -0.32 4.26
C ASP A 13 -4.68 0.67 3.57
N GLN A 14 -4.25 0.36 2.34
CA GLN A 14 -3.49 1.27 1.49
C GLN A 14 -4.22 2.62 1.36
N ILE A 15 -5.47 2.61 0.90
CA ILE A 15 -6.26 3.83 0.69
C ILE A 15 -6.47 4.59 2.02
N VAL A 16 -6.78 3.88 3.11
CA VAL A 16 -7.01 4.50 4.41
C VAL A 16 -5.74 5.19 4.92
N ILE A 17 -4.59 4.53 4.85
CA ILE A 17 -3.31 5.08 5.31
C ILE A 17 -2.89 6.27 4.44
N GLU A 18 -3.05 6.20 3.13
CA GLU A 18 -2.80 7.34 2.22
C GLU A 18 -3.61 8.58 2.64
N ASN A 19 -4.91 8.42 2.89
CA ASN A 19 -5.76 9.55 3.32
C ASN A 19 -5.36 10.11 4.70
N ILE A 20 -4.95 9.25 5.64
CA ILE A 20 -4.45 9.68 6.95
C ILE A 20 -3.17 10.50 6.78
N LEU A 21 -2.23 10.04 5.95
CA LEU A 21 -0.98 10.75 5.68
C LEU A 21 -1.25 12.11 5.01
N ALA A 22 -2.15 12.15 4.02
CA ALA A 22 -2.49 13.41 3.34
C ALA A 22 -3.06 14.45 4.32
N GLY A 23 -3.97 14.01 5.20
CA GLY A 23 -4.57 14.86 6.23
C GLY A 23 -3.56 15.31 7.30
N TYR A 24 -2.73 14.38 7.80
CA TYR A 24 -1.77 14.67 8.88
C TYR A 24 -0.68 15.66 8.43
N PHE A 25 -0.16 15.49 7.22
CA PHE A 25 0.86 16.39 6.66
C PHE A 25 0.27 17.62 5.96
N ASN A 26 -1.06 17.77 5.95
CA ASN A 26 -1.77 18.83 5.23
C ASN A 26 -1.26 18.98 3.78
N SER A 27 -1.05 17.84 3.12
CA SER A 27 -0.43 17.75 1.80
C SER A 27 -1.21 16.76 0.95
N PRO A 28 -2.00 17.22 -0.04
CA PRO A 28 -2.77 16.32 -0.90
C PRO A 28 -1.87 15.52 -1.86
N ASP A 29 -0.65 16.01 -2.13
CA ASP A 29 0.29 15.46 -3.10
C ASP A 29 1.41 14.66 -2.42
N ILE A 30 1.04 13.72 -1.54
CA ILE A 30 1.99 12.75 -0.98
C ILE A 30 2.36 11.71 -2.04
N ASP A 31 3.66 11.49 -2.19
CA ASP A 31 4.19 10.45 -3.05
C ASP A 31 4.24 9.13 -2.27
N VAL A 32 3.51 8.13 -2.75
CA VAL A 32 3.40 6.84 -2.10
C VAL A 32 3.84 5.77 -3.08
N GLN A 33 4.94 5.12 -2.72
CA GLN A 33 5.50 4.02 -3.49
C GLN A 33 5.01 2.71 -2.89
N PRO A 34 4.16 1.94 -3.59
CA PRO A 34 3.80 0.61 -3.13
C PRO A 34 5.06 -0.27 -3.16
N LEU A 35 5.42 -0.82 -2.00
CA LEU A 35 6.55 -1.74 -1.88
C LEU A 35 6.15 -3.21 -2.10
N GLN A 36 4.92 -3.44 -2.54
CA GLN A 36 4.38 -4.75 -2.92
C GLN A 36 3.88 -4.70 -4.37
N PRO A 37 3.75 -5.87 -5.05
CA PRO A 37 3.20 -5.93 -6.41
C PRO A 37 1.82 -5.27 -6.52
N GLU A 38 1.52 -4.69 -7.69
CA GLU A 38 0.18 -4.18 -7.99
C GLU A 38 -0.87 -5.26 -7.72
N ARG A 39 -1.81 -4.92 -6.83
CA ARG A 39 -2.89 -5.83 -6.44
C ARG A 39 -4.02 -5.67 -7.45
N ASP A 40 -4.12 -6.62 -8.37
CA ASP A 40 -5.27 -6.67 -9.27
C ASP A 40 -6.56 -6.92 -8.47
N LYS A 41 -7.65 -6.26 -8.86
CA LYS A 41 -8.95 -6.33 -8.16
C LYS A 41 -9.53 -7.74 -8.16
N ASP A 42 -9.16 -8.54 -9.15
CA ASP A 42 -9.63 -9.90 -9.34
C ASP A 42 -8.71 -10.93 -8.64
N ASN A 43 -8.87 -11.02 -7.31
CA ASN A 43 -8.70 -12.21 -6.46
C ASN A 43 -7.38 -13.04 -6.50
N GLN A 44 -6.45 -12.85 -7.44
CA GLN A 44 -5.26 -13.71 -7.56
C GLN A 44 -4.21 -13.40 -6.50
N ASN A 45 -4.22 -12.19 -5.94
CA ASN A 45 -3.30 -11.76 -4.86
C ASN A 45 -3.92 -11.78 -3.45
N LYS A 46 -5.00 -12.55 -3.23
CA LYS A 46 -5.44 -12.90 -1.87
C LYS A 46 -4.45 -13.91 -1.28
N SER A 47 -3.30 -13.39 -0.82
CA SER A 47 -2.36 -14.21 -0.07
C SER A 47 -3.08 -14.81 1.14
N LYS A 48 -2.81 -16.10 1.41
CA LYS A 48 -3.36 -16.81 2.59
C LYS A 48 -3.01 -16.14 3.93
N TYR A 49 -2.08 -15.19 3.92
CA TYR A 49 -1.54 -14.49 5.08
C TYR A 49 -1.68 -12.96 4.95
N GLY A 50 -2.69 -12.46 4.22
CA GLY A 50 -3.02 -11.04 4.18
C GLY A 50 -2.05 -10.18 3.36
N GLY A 51 -1.57 -10.68 2.21
CA GLY A 51 -0.81 -9.85 1.26
C GLY A 51 0.63 -9.49 1.67
N TRP A 52 0.97 -9.53 2.97
CA TRP A 52 2.30 -9.24 3.51
C TRP A 52 3.40 -10.14 2.94
N THR A 53 3.06 -11.41 2.67
CA THR A 53 4.02 -12.40 2.14
C THR A 53 4.47 -12.10 0.72
N LEU A 54 3.70 -11.30 -0.05
CA LEU A 54 4.07 -10.90 -1.41
C LEU A 54 5.34 -10.02 -1.44
N LEU A 55 5.71 -9.42 -0.30
CA LEU A 55 6.95 -8.67 -0.16
C LEU A 55 8.19 -9.54 -0.44
N PHE A 56 8.14 -10.81 -0.02
CA PHE A 56 9.27 -11.73 -0.18
C PHE A 56 9.42 -12.25 -1.61
N ASP A 57 8.41 -12.09 -2.47
CA ASP A 57 8.47 -12.46 -3.88
C ASP A 57 9.25 -11.41 -4.72
N TYR A 58 9.60 -10.25 -4.13
CA TYR A 58 10.25 -9.13 -4.82
C TYR A 58 11.68 -8.84 -4.32
N CYS A 59 12.30 -9.78 -3.60
CA CYS A 59 13.69 -9.69 -3.09
C CYS A 59 14.64 -10.64 -3.83
#